data_AF-A0A7Y6EG13-F1
#
_entry.id   AF-A0A7Y6EG13-F1
#
_cell.length_a   1.000
_cell.length_b   1.000
_cell.length_c   1.000
_cell.angle_alpha   90.00
_cell.angle_beta   90.00
_cell.angle_gamma   90.00
#
_symmetry.space_group_name_H-M   'P 1'
#
loop_
_entity.id
_entity.type
_entity.pdbx_description
1 polymer ?
#
loop_
_entity_poly.entity_id
_entity_poly.type
_entity_poly.pdbx_seq_one_letter_code
_entity_poly.pdbx_strand_id
1 'polypeptide(L)'
;MAAAREILVAEGPGAITLQGVAAALGMTHGSITHNFGTAANLQAAVADSLVEELLFEVCTGTSLLRTGAIDEEALVDRVFEVFERTGVGRLIGWLAGHSSPLLAPLFERFARLPAELSKHETDHAAFAETDLPAIIEGIVMPALSASLIGADLLKALNLPESFTRDRVGRYLADERSSRLAATANARAE
;
A
#
# COMPACT_ATOMS: atom_id res chain seq x y z
N MET A 1 5.18 3.88 -17.71
CA MET A 1 4.86 3.89 -16.27
C MET A 1 5.78 4.78 -15.45
N ALA A 2 7.12 4.68 -15.59
CA ALA A 2 8.07 5.52 -14.83
C ALA A 2 7.77 7.04 -14.92
N ALA A 3 7.62 7.60 -16.13
CA ALA A 3 7.28 9.01 -16.30
C ALA A 3 5.94 9.42 -15.66
N ALA A 4 4.90 8.58 -15.74
CA ALA A 4 3.62 8.88 -15.11
C ALA A 4 3.71 8.89 -13.58
N ARG A 5 4.60 8.07 -13.01
CA ARG A 5 4.91 8.06 -11.58
C ARG A 5 5.69 9.29 -11.16
N GLU A 6 6.68 9.72 -11.94
CA GLU A 6 7.41 10.96 -11.69
C GLU A 6 6.46 12.16 -11.65
N ILE A 7 5.53 12.24 -12.61
CA ILE A 7 4.47 13.26 -12.64
C ILE A 7 3.56 13.14 -11.41
N LEU A 8 3.11 11.93 -11.06
CA LEU A 8 2.29 11.72 -9.85
C LEU A 8 3.01 12.21 -8.59
N VAL A 9 4.31 11.94 -8.49
CA VAL A 9 5.09 12.30 -7.31
C VAL A 9 5.31 13.81 -7.25
N ALA A 10 5.66 14.44 -8.37
CA ALA A 10 6.05 15.85 -8.45
C ALA A 10 4.85 16.81 -8.54
N GLU A 11 3.84 16.48 -9.34
CA GLU A 11 2.73 17.37 -9.72
C GLU A 11 1.36 16.86 -9.26
N GLY A 12 1.30 15.60 -8.83
CA GLY A 12 0.08 14.98 -8.32
C GLY A 12 -0.77 14.29 -9.39
N PRO A 13 -1.85 13.61 -8.98
CA PRO A 13 -2.63 12.73 -9.85
C PRO A 13 -3.39 13.47 -10.97
N GLY A 14 -3.76 14.73 -10.78
CA GLY A 14 -4.41 15.55 -11.82
C GLY A 14 -3.49 15.87 -13.01
N ALA A 15 -2.17 15.81 -12.83
CA ALA A 15 -1.19 16.05 -13.89
C ALA A 15 -0.96 14.82 -14.79
N ILE A 16 -1.48 13.64 -14.41
CA ILE A 16 -1.43 12.41 -15.21
C ILE A 16 -2.38 12.56 -16.41
N THR A 17 -1.88 13.19 -17.46
CA THR A 17 -2.57 13.42 -18.72
C THR A 17 -1.75 12.83 -19.87
N LEU A 18 -2.39 12.53 -21.00
CA LEU A 18 -1.68 12.05 -22.20
C LEU A 18 -0.57 13.04 -22.62
N GLN A 19 -0.86 14.34 -22.53
CA GLN A 19 0.10 15.41 -22.84
C GLN A 19 1.24 15.47 -21.81
N GLY A 20 0.93 15.41 -20.51
CA GLY A 20 1.94 15.42 -19.44
C GLY A 20 2.90 14.25 -19.57
N VAL A 21 2.37 13.03 -19.77
CA VAL A 21 3.21 11.84 -19.95
C VAL A 21 3.99 11.87 -21.28
N ALA A 22 3.42 12.45 -22.35
CA ALA A 22 4.12 12.61 -23.62
C ALA A 22 5.29 13.57 -23.50
N ALA A 23 5.09 14.70 -22.83
CA ALA A 23 6.13 15.68 -22.55
C ALA A 23 7.26 15.07 -21.69
N ALA A 24 6.92 14.36 -20.62
CA ALA A 24 7.91 13.72 -19.75
C ALA A 24 8.74 12.63 -20.45
N LEU A 25 8.15 11.91 -21.41
CA LEU A 25 8.84 10.89 -22.20
C LEU A 25 9.59 11.44 -23.43
N GLY A 26 9.49 12.74 -23.72
CA GLY A 26 10.03 13.32 -24.96
C GLY A 26 9.38 12.75 -26.23
N MET A 27 8.16 12.22 -26.11
CA MET A 27 7.42 11.57 -27.19
C MET A 27 6.37 12.50 -27.78
N THR A 28 6.03 12.31 -29.06
CA THR A 28 4.92 13.03 -29.68
C THR A 28 3.58 12.46 -29.23
N HIS A 29 2.56 13.32 -29.11
CA HIS A 29 1.22 12.95 -28.61
C HIS A 29 0.62 11.74 -29.32
N GLY A 30 0.89 11.58 -30.62
CA GLY A 30 0.40 10.46 -31.43
C GLY A 30 0.88 9.08 -30.95
N SER A 31 2.10 8.98 -30.40
CA SER A 31 2.65 7.70 -29.96
C SER A 31 2.03 7.20 -28.64
N ILE A 32 1.66 8.12 -27.73
CA ILE A 32 0.97 7.78 -26.48
C ILE A 32 -0.53 7.52 -26.72
N THR A 33 -1.14 8.27 -27.63
CA THR A 33 -2.57 8.09 -27.96
C THR A 33 -2.81 6.69 -28.53
N HIS A 34 -1.86 6.13 -29.29
CA HIS A 34 -1.99 4.77 -29.84
C HIS A 34 -1.90 3.66 -28.77
N ASN A 35 -1.21 3.91 -27.65
CA ASN A 35 -1.02 2.92 -26.58
C ASN A 35 -2.15 2.94 -25.55
N PHE A 36 -2.68 4.13 -25.21
CA PHE A 36 -3.67 4.27 -24.15
C PHE A 36 -5.05 4.71 -24.66
N GLY A 37 -5.13 5.36 -25.82
CA GLY A 37 -6.37 5.90 -26.39
C GLY A 37 -6.86 7.17 -25.67
N THR A 38 -7.17 7.07 -24.37
CA THR A 38 -7.73 8.16 -23.56
C THR A 38 -6.92 8.42 -22.29
N ALA A 39 -7.07 9.63 -21.71
CA ALA A 39 -6.48 9.95 -20.42
C ALA A 39 -7.03 9.06 -19.29
N ALA A 40 -8.31 8.67 -19.35
CA ALA A 40 -8.91 7.75 -18.40
C ALA A 40 -8.27 6.36 -18.44
N ASN A 41 -7.98 5.84 -19.63
CA ASN A 41 -7.28 4.56 -19.79
C ASN A 41 -5.83 4.63 -19.29
N LEU A 42 -5.14 5.75 -19.53
CA LEU A 42 -3.81 5.99 -18.98
C LEU A 42 -3.86 6.00 -17.44
N GLN A 43 -4.79 6.75 -16.84
CA GLN A 43 -4.97 6.81 -15.40
C GLN A 43 -5.31 5.44 -14.80
N ALA A 44 -6.17 4.66 -15.47
CA ALA A 44 -6.48 3.29 -15.08
C ALA A 44 -5.23 2.40 -15.10
N ALA A 45 -4.42 2.46 -16.16
CA ALA A 45 -3.20 1.66 -16.28
C ALA A 45 -2.13 2.07 -15.25
N VAL A 46 -2.03 3.36 -14.94
CA VAL A 46 -1.13 3.86 -13.89
C VAL A 46 -1.61 3.43 -12.51
N ALA A 47 -2.91 3.55 -12.23
CA ALA A 47 -3.50 3.08 -10.99
C ALA A 47 -3.27 1.58 -10.81
N ASP A 48 -3.55 0.77 -11.83
CA ASP A 48 -3.37 -0.68 -11.77
C ASP A 48 -1.91 -1.05 -11.49
N SER A 49 -0.94 -0.41 -12.17
CA SER A 49 0.49 -0.67 -11.95
C SER A 49 0.96 -0.30 -10.54
N LEU A 50 0.49 0.82 -9.97
CA LEU A 50 0.89 1.26 -8.63
C LEU A 50 0.23 0.42 -7.54
N VAL A 51 -1.03 0.04 -7.75
CA VAL A 51 -1.77 -0.87 -6.90
C VAL A 51 -1.12 -2.25 -6.89
N GLU A 52 -0.70 -2.75 -8.04
CA GLU A 52 -0.03 -4.05 -8.14
C GLU A 52 1.30 -4.06 -7.37
N GLU A 53 2.10 -2.99 -7.46
CA GLU A 53 3.32 -2.85 -6.67
C GLU A 53 3.02 -2.79 -5.16
N LEU A 54 1.99 -2.02 -4.75
CA LEU A 54 1.57 -1.96 -3.34
C LEU A 54 1.16 -3.32 -2.81
N LEU A 55 0.29 -4.03 -3.53
CA LEU A 55 -0.20 -5.34 -3.13
C LEU A 55 0.93 -6.36 -3.08
N PHE A 56 1.85 -6.34 -4.05
CA PHE A 56 3.02 -7.20 -4.06
C PHE A 56 3.89 -6.99 -2.80
N GLU A 57 4.12 -5.74 -2.40
CA GLU A 57 4.94 -5.42 -1.24
C GLU A 57 4.25 -5.75 0.08
N VAL A 58 2.94 -5.51 0.19
CA VAL A 58 2.13 -5.94 1.34
C VAL A 58 2.12 -7.47 1.46
N CYS A 59 1.92 -8.19 0.34
CA CYS A 59 1.96 -9.65 0.31
C CYS A 59 3.32 -10.18 0.77
N THR A 60 4.40 -9.67 0.16
CA THR A 60 5.76 -10.09 0.44
C THR A 60 6.13 -9.83 1.90
N GLY A 61 5.87 -8.62 2.39
CA GLY A 61 6.14 -8.24 3.77
C GLY A 61 5.35 -9.12 4.75
N THR A 62 4.05 -9.28 4.53
CA THR A 62 3.20 -10.09 5.44
C THR A 62 3.63 -11.56 5.44
N SER A 63 4.04 -12.09 4.28
CA SER A 63 4.59 -13.45 4.18
C SER A 63 5.90 -13.59 4.96
N LEU A 64 6.82 -12.63 4.85
CA LEU A 64 8.08 -12.61 5.60
C LEU A 64 7.84 -12.48 7.11
N LEU A 65 6.88 -11.67 7.52
CA LEU A 65 6.51 -11.55 8.94
C LEU A 65 5.99 -12.89 9.47
N ARG A 66 5.14 -13.58 8.71
CA ARG A 66 4.57 -14.89 9.10
C ARG A 66 5.61 -15.98 9.29
N THR A 67 6.67 -15.98 8.48
CA THR A 67 7.79 -16.92 8.61
C THR A 67 8.80 -16.49 9.67
N GLY A 68 8.63 -15.32 10.29
CA GLY A 68 9.58 -14.75 11.24
C GLY A 68 10.87 -14.26 10.60
N ALA A 69 10.91 -14.10 9.27
CA ALA A 69 12.07 -13.60 8.55
C ALA A 69 12.28 -12.09 8.73
N ILE A 70 11.21 -11.35 9.07
CA ILE A 70 11.24 -9.96 9.49
C ILE A 70 10.39 -9.77 10.75
N ASP A 71 10.59 -8.65 11.43
CA ASP A 71 9.73 -8.18 12.52
C ASP A 71 8.68 -7.18 12.03
N GLU A 72 7.84 -6.73 12.95
CA GLU A 72 6.74 -5.81 12.69
C GLU A 72 7.23 -4.43 12.24
N GLU A 73 8.37 -3.97 12.78
CA GLU A 73 8.98 -2.69 12.39
C GLU A 73 9.43 -2.73 10.93
N ALA A 74 10.13 -3.78 10.51
CA ALA A 74 10.54 -3.96 9.13
C ALA A 74 9.35 -4.12 8.17
N LEU A 75 8.25 -4.74 8.61
CA LEU A 75 7.01 -4.78 7.82
C LEU A 75 6.44 -3.36 7.63
N VAL A 76 6.35 -2.59 8.71
CA VAL A 76 5.87 -1.20 8.71
C VAL A 76 6.69 -0.33 7.77
N ASP A 77 8.01 -0.35 7.91
CA ASP A 77 8.90 0.44 7.07
C ASP A 77 8.75 0.09 5.59
N ARG A 78 8.67 -1.20 5.28
CA ARG A 78 8.49 -1.67 3.90
C ARG A 78 7.23 -1.11 3.26
N VAL A 79 6.08 -1.20 3.94
CA VAL A 79 4.81 -0.71 3.37
C VAL A 79 4.80 0.82 3.30
N PHE A 80 5.29 1.51 4.33
CA PHE A 80 5.36 2.98 4.33
C PHE A 80 6.28 3.51 3.23
N GLU A 81 7.44 2.89 2.99
CA GLU A 81 8.35 3.25 1.91
C GLU A 81 7.66 3.17 0.54
N VAL A 82 6.83 2.16 0.31
CA VAL A 82 6.08 2.05 -0.94
C VAL A 82 5.12 3.22 -1.11
N PHE A 83 4.38 3.60 -0.06
CA PHE A 83 3.50 4.75 -0.15
C PHE A 83 4.25 6.05 -0.45
N GLU A 84 5.41 6.26 0.17
CA GLU A 84 6.25 7.44 0.00
C GLU A 84 6.91 7.50 -1.39
N ARG A 85 7.53 6.40 -1.82
CA ARG A 85 8.29 6.30 -3.08
C ARG A 85 7.38 6.34 -4.31
N THR A 86 6.21 5.71 -4.23
CA THR A 86 5.36 5.51 -5.41
C THR A 86 4.31 6.60 -5.60
N GLY A 87 3.94 7.32 -4.54
CA GLY A 87 2.83 8.27 -4.56
C GLY A 87 1.44 7.61 -4.66
N VAL A 88 1.35 6.28 -4.52
CA VAL A 88 0.09 5.53 -4.65
C VAL A 88 -0.99 6.04 -3.70
N GLY A 89 -0.64 6.48 -2.50
CA GLY A 89 -1.59 7.04 -1.55
C GLY A 89 -2.26 8.31 -2.04
N ARG A 90 -1.52 9.23 -2.68
CA ARG A 90 -2.08 10.43 -3.32
C ARG A 90 -3.03 10.07 -4.44
N LEU A 91 -2.69 9.07 -5.24
CA LEU A 91 -3.57 8.59 -6.31
C LEU A 91 -4.87 7.99 -5.74
N ILE A 92 -4.78 7.12 -4.73
CA ILE A 92 -5.95 6.53 -4.06
C ILE A 92 -6.84 7.62 -3.48
N GLY A 93 -6.26 8.58 -2.74
CA GLY A 93 -7.00 9.69 -2.15
C GLY A 93 -7.70 10.56 -3.20
N TRP A 94 -7.03 10.84 -4.32
CA TRP A 94 -7.62 11.59 -5.42
C TRP A 94 -8.76 10.82 -6.09
N LEU A 95 -8.56 9.54 -6.41
CA LEU A 95 -9.61 8.70 -7.00
C LEU A 95 -10.83 8.61 -6.07
N ALA A 96 -10.60 8.51 -4.75
CA ALA A 96 -11.65 8.47 -3.74
C ALA A 96 -12.43 9.80 -3.68
N GLY A 97 -11.72 10.93 -3.70
CA GLY A 97 -12.34 12.26 -3.70
C GLY A 97 -13.21 12.54 -4.94
N HIS A 98 -12.99 11.81 -6.04
CA HIS A 98 -13.76 11.94 -7.29
C HIS A 98 -14.77 10.81 -7.49
N SER A 99 -14.98 9.93 -6.50
CA SER A 99 -15.83 8.74 -6.62
C SER A 99 -15.51 7.91 -7.87
N SER A 100 -14.22 7.78 -8.20
CA SER A 100 -13.78 7.15 -9.44
C SER A 100 -14.04 5.64 -9.40
N PRO A 101 -14.63 5.05 -10.46
CA PRO A 101 -14.83 3.60 -10.53
C PRO A 101 -13.52 2.80 -10.58
N LEU A 102 -12.39 3.47 -10.83
CA LEU A 102 -11.06 2.87 -10.85
C LEU A 102 -10.59 2.34 -9.48
N LEU A 103 -11.29 2.67 -8.39
CA LEU A 103 -11.01 2.11 -7.07
C LEU A 103 -11.61 0.72 -6.83
N ALA A 104 -12.66 0.34 -7.56
CA ALA A 104 -13.30 -0.96 -7.32
C ALA A 104 -12.33 -2.15 -7.49
N PRO A 105 -11.51 -2.21 -8.56
CA PRO A 105 -10.53 -3.28 -8.74
C PRO A 105 -9.48 -3.34 -7.62
N LEU A 106 -9.11 -2.19 -7.02
CA LEU A 106 -8.19 -2.14 -5.89
C LEU A 106 -8.76 -2.88 -4.68
N PHE A 107 -10.01 -2.60 -4.32
CA PHE A 107 -10.66 -3.23 -3.17
C PHE A 107 -10.92 -4.73 -3.41
N GLU A 108 -11.25 -5.12 -4.64
CA GLU A 108 -11.40 -6.53 -5.02
C GLU A 108 -10.09 -7.31 -4.83
N ARG A 109 -8.94 -6.72 -5.20
CA ARG A 109 -7.62 -7.33 -4.97
C ARG A 109 -7.28 -7.40 -3.48
N PHE A 110 -7.51 -6.34 -2.70
CA PHE A 110 -7.31 -6.39 -1.24
C PHE A 110 -8.18 -7.45 -0.55
N ALA A 111 -9.44 -7.62 -0.99
CA ALA A 111 -10.34 -8.63 -0.44
C ALA A 111 -9.86 -10.07 -0.69
N ARG A 112 -9.04 -10.30 -1.71
CA ARG A 112 -8.46 -11.61 -2.04
C ARG A 112 -7.13 -11.88 -1.36
N LEU A 113 -6.42 -10.83 -0.94
CA LEU A 113 -5.06 -10.89 -0.42
C LEU A 113 -4.91 -11.85 0.78
N PRO A 114 -5.79 -11.85 1.80
CA PRO A 114 -5.71 -12.80 2.92
C PRO A 114 -5.76 -14.27 2.48
N ALA A 115 -6.68 -14.61 1.57
CA ALA A 115 -6.84 -15.96 1.06
C ALA A 115 -5.63 -16.40 0.20
N GLU A 116 -5.01 -15.47 -0.53
CA GLU A 116 -3.80 -15.74 -1.31
C GLU A 116 -2.59 -16.00 -0.41
N LEU A 117 -2.42 -15.21 0.65
CA LEU A 117 -1.35 -15.40 1.64
C LEU A 117 -1.50 -16.72 2.41
N SER A 118 -2.73 -17.17 2.65
CA SER A 118 -3.01 -18.39 3.41
C SER A 118 -2.68 -19.66 2.63
N LYS A 119 -2.71 -19.62 1.29
CA LYS A 119 -2.29 -20.76 0.45
C LYS A 119 -0.81 -21.14 0.60
N HIS A 120 0.01 -20.23 1.13
CA HIS A 120 1.43 -20.44 1.37
C HIS A 120 1.74 -20.77 2.84
N GLU A 121 0.72 -21.19 3.61
CA GLU A 121 0.89 -21.53 5.02
C GLU A 121 1.81 -22.74 5.22
N THR A 122 2.71 -22.59 6.19
CA THR A 122 3.47 -23.67 6.79
C THR A 122 2.94 -23.87 8.22
N ASP A 123 3.02 -25.09 8.77
CA ASP A 123 2.52 -25.48 10.11
C ASP A 123 3.06 -24.62 11.29
N HIS A 124 3.92 -23.64 11.03
CA HIS A 124 4.59 -22.77 12.00
C HIS A 124 4.35 -21.27 11.77
N ALA A 125 3.32 -20.88 11.00
CA ALA A 125 3.02 -19.47 10.79
C ALA A 125 2.72 -18.76 12.13
N ALA A 126 3.34 -17.59 12.33
CA ALA A 126 3.10 -16.75 13.51
C ALA A 126 1.67 -16.17 13.57
N PHE A 127 0.96 -16.17 12.43
CA PHE A 127 -0.40 -15.66 12.27
C PHE A 127 -1.24 -16.62 11.42
N ALA A 128 -2.49 -16.83 11.83
CA ALA A 128 -3.49 -17.62 11.11
C ALA A 128 -4.14 -16.82 9.96
N GLU A 129 -4.84 -17.50 9.05
CA GLU A 129 -5.60 -16.84 7.97
C GLU A 129 -6.57 -15.76 8.49
N THR A 130 -7.27 -16.04 9.59
CA THR A 130 -8.24 -15.12 10.21
C THR A 130 -7.60 -13.83 10.72
N ASP A 131 -6.28 -13.83 10.90
CA ASP A 131 -5.52 -12.72 11.44
C ASP A 131 -5.13 -11.69 10.38
N LEU A 132 -4.97 -12.16 9.15
CA LEU A 132 -4.44 -11.40 8.02
C LEU A 132 -5.23 -10.12 7.71
N PRO A 133 -6.58 -10.11 7.68
CA PRO A 133 -7.31 -8.88 7.37
C PRO A 133 -6.98 -7.74 8.33
N ALA A 134 -6.87 -8.02 9.63
CA ALA A 134 -6.54 -7.02 10.64
C ALA A 134 -5.09 -6.53 10.53
N ILE A 135 -4.14 -7.42 10.23
CA ILE A 135 -2.74 -7.05 10.01
C ILE A 135 -2.59 -6.14 8.80
N ILE A 136 -3.22 -6.51 7.68
CA ILE A 136 -3.19 -5.74 6.43
C ILE A 136 -3.86 -4.38 6.62
N GLU A 137 -5.03 -4.31 7.25
CA GLU A 137 -5.70 -3.04 7.55
C GLU A 137 -4.84 -2.17 8.47
N GLY A 138 -4.32 -2.76 9.54
CA GLY A 138 -3.51 -2.10 10.56
C GLY A 138 -2.20 -1.50 10.06
N ILE A 139 -1.77 -1.83 8.85
CA ILE A 139 -0.62 -1.21 8.19
C ILE A 139 -0.99 -0.36 6.98
N VAL A 140 -1.92 -0.81 6.12
CA VAL A 140 -2.28 -0.11 4.89
C VAL A 140 -3.02 1.19 5.19
N MET A 141 -3.94 1.20 6.15
CA MET A 141 -4.70 2.41 6.49
C MET A 141 -3.82 3.49 7.13
N PRO A 142 -2.95 3.18 8.12
CA PRO A 142 -1.99 4.14 8.61
C PRO A 142 -1.02 4.65 7.55
N ALA A 143 -0.47 3.78 6.70
CA ALA A 143 0.43 4.19 5.62
C ALA A 143 -0.26 5.11 4.61
N LEU A 144 -1.51 4.81 4.24
CA LEU A 144 -2.33 5.68 3.40
C LEU A 144 -2.51 7.05 4.04
N SER A 145 -2.95 7.12 5.30
CA SER A 145 -3.15 8.39 6.00
C SER A 145 -1.85 9.19 6.13
N ALA A 146 -0.73 8.53 6.43
CA ALA A 146 0.59 9.14 6.55
C ALA A 146 1.05 9.73 5.20
N SER A 147 0.78 9.03 4.10
CA SER A 147 1.15 9.47 2.76
C SER A 147 0.37 10.70 2.26
N LEU A 148 -0.81 10.95 2.83
CA LEU A 148 -1.71 12.03 2.43
C LEU A 148 -1.46 13.30 3.24
N ILE A 149 -1.33 13.18 4.56
CA ILE A 149 -1.28 14.32 5.48
C ILE A 149 -0.22 14.18 6.58
N GLY A 150 0.53 13.07 6.62
CA GLY A 150 1.36 12.69 7.76
C GLY A 150 2.47 13.69 8.07
N ALA A 151 3.27 14.08 7.07
CA ALA A 151 4.41 14.97 7.28
C ALA A 151 4.01 16.32 7.91
N ASP A 152 3.01 16.98 7.31
CA ASP A 152 2.53 18.28 7.81
C ASP A 152 1.83 18.17 9.16
N LEU A 153 1.05 17.10 9.38
CA LEU A 153 0.36 16.87 10.64
C LEU A 153 1.34 16.58 11.79
N LEU A 154 2.33 15.73 11.57
CA LEU A 154 3.36 15.42 12.58
C LEU A 154 4.15 16.68 12.94
N LYS A 155 4.54 17.47 11.93
CA LYS A 155 5.21 18.75 12.12
C LYS A 155 4.35 19.73 12.92
N ALA A 156 3.06 19.87 12.58
CA ALA A 156 2.13 20.75 13.29
C ALA A 156 1.94 20.36 14.76
N LEU A 157 2.03 19.06 15.07
CA LEU A 157 1.94 18.52 16.43
C LEU A 157 3.29 18.43 17.16
N ASN A 158 4.39 18.85 16.52
CA ASN A 158 5.76 18.73 17.04
C ASN A 158 6.12 17.28 17.45
N LEU A 159 5.73 16.32 16.60
CA LEU A 159 6.03 14.90 16.76
C LEU A 159 7.18 14.48 15.85
N PRO A 160 7.95 13.43 16.22
CA PRO A 160 8.96 12.85 15.33
C PRO A 160 8.36 12.34 14.01
N GLU A 161 9.13 12.40 12.92
CA GLU A 161 8.71 11.87 11.61
C GLU A 161 8.42 10.35 11.64
N SER A 162 9.10 9.61 12.52
CA SER A 162 8.89 8.17 12.74
C SER A 162 7.63 7.86 13.54
N PHE A 163 7.00 8.84 14.20
CA PHE A 163 5.99 8.59 15.23
C PHE A 163 4.85 7.67 14.78
N THR A 164 4.35 7.87 13.56
CA THR A 164 3.28 7.03 13.02
C THR A 164 3.75 5.60 12.76
N ARG A 165 4.97 5.42 12.23
CA ARG A 165 5.58 4.10 12.02
C ARG A 165 5.77 3.38 13.35
N ASP A 166 6.38 4.05 14.32
CA ASP A 166 6.64 3.50 15.67
C ASP A 166 5.34 3.11 16.38
N ARG A 167 4.26 3.87 16.17
CA ARG A 167 2.94 3.54 16.72
C ARG A 167 2.35 2.28 16.07
N VAL A 168 2.46 2.15 14.76
CA VAL A 168 1.94 0.99 14.03
C VAL A 168 2.76 -0.26 14.36
N GLY A 169 4.09 -0.16 14.42
CA GLY A 169 4.96 -1.29 14.78
C GLY A 169 4.62 -1.85 16.16
N ARG A 170 4.43 -0.97 17.16
CA ARG A 170 3.97 -1.37 18.49
C ARG A 170 2.60 -2.03 18.48
N TYR A 171 1.63 -1.47 17.73
CA TYR A 171 0.30 -2.06 17.61
C TYR A 171 0.35 -3.50 17.08
N LEU A 172 1.12 -3.74 16.01
CA LEU A 172 1.26 -5.07 15.43
C LEU A 172 1.99 -6.04 16.36
N ALA A 173 3.00 -5.58 17.10
CA ALA A 173 3.72 -6.39 18.08
C ALA A 173 2.83 -6.79 19.27
N ASP A 174 1.98 -5.88 19.74
CA ASP A 174 1.01 -6.13 20.81
C ASP A 174 -0.07 -7.13 20.37
N GLU A 175 -0.56 -7.00 19.13
CA GLU A 175 -1.50 -7.95 18.51
C GLU A 175 -0.90 -9.36 18.44
N ARG A 176 0.33 -9.48 17.96
CA ARG A 176 1.05 -10.77 17.90
C ARG A 176 1.20 -11.39 19.28
N SER A 177 1.65 -10.60 20.25
CA SER A 177 1.89 -11.06 21.62
C SER A 177 0.60 -11.58 22.27
N SER A 178 -0.50 -10.86 22.09
CA SER A 178 -1.82 -11.23 22.61
C SER A 178 -2.31 -12.56 22.03
N ARG A 179 -2.06 -12.81 20.73
CA ARG A 179 -2.48 -14.04 20.04
C ARG A 179 -1.62 -15.24 20.38
N LEU A 180 -0.31 -15.05 20.56
CA LEU A 180 0.58 -16.10 21.07
C LEU A 180 0.17 -16.54 22.48
N ALA A 181 -0.24 -15.61 23.34
CA ALA A 181 -0.77 -15.94 24.66
C ALA A 181 -2.10 -16.72 24.60
N ALA A 182 -3.02 -16.32 23.71
CA ALA A 182 -4.30 -17.02 23.53
C ALA A 182 -4.13 -18.46 23.01
N THR A 183 -3.24 -18.67 22.04
CA THR A 183 -2.94 -20.01 21.49
C THR A 183 -2.21 -20.91 22.48
N ALA A 184 -1.31 -20.36 23.30
CA ALA A 184 -0.67 -21.10 24.38
C ALA A 184 -1.68 -21.59 25.43
N ASN A 185 -2.63 -20.74 25.82
CA ASN A 185 -3.71 -21.10 26.74
C ASN A 185 -4.61 -22.20 26.16
N ALA A 186 -5.01 -22.08 24.89
CA ALA A 186 -5.86 -23.08 24.23
C ALA A 186 -5.21 -24.46 24.07
N ARG A 187 -3.87 -24.58 24.16
CA ARG A 187 -3.14 -25.86 24.13
C ARG A 187 -2.94 -26.48 25.52
N ALA A 188 -3.16 -25.71 26.58
CA ALA A 188 -3.00 -26.16 27.96
C ALA A 188 -4.29 -26.74 28.58
N GLU A 189 -5.44 -26.48 27.95
CA GLU A 189 -6.77 -27.03 28.26
C GLU A 189 -7.06 -28.33 27.49
#